data_AF-A0A2H9TAM4-F1
#
_entry.id   AF-A0A2H9TAM4-F1
#
_cell.length_a   1.000
_cell.length_b   1.000
_cell.length_c   1.000
_cell.angle_alpha   90.00
_cell.angle_beta   90.00
_cell.angle_gamma   90.00
#
_symmetry.space_group_name_H-M   'P 1'
#
loop_
_entity.id
_entity.type
_entity.pdbx_description
1 polymer ?
#
loop_
_entity_poly.entity_id
_entity_poly.type
_entity_poly.pdbx_seq_one_letter_code
_entity_poly.pdbx_strand_id
1 'polypeptide(L)'
;MSHIIKIMDGFSFIPRAELTLLEALESHSVEMEYQCRQGFCGSCQVRLLEGQVEYTDEPIAFIPEDAVLPCCCHIKSDVTIEIPGGFRLKKHKEK
;
A
#
# COMPACT_ATOMS: atom_id res chain seq x y z
N MET A 1 14.04 6.64 11.31
CA MET A 1 14.44 6.67 9.90
C MET A 1 13.15 6.72 9.11
N SER A 2 13.03 7.63 8.15
CA SER A 2 11.83 7.77 7.32
C SER A 2 12.03 7.00 6.02
N HIS A 3 11.05 6.20 5.63
CA HIS A 3 11.04 5.44 4.38
C HIS A 3 10.15 6.13 3.35
N ILE A 4 10.33 5.82 2.07
CA ILE A 4 9.55 6.39 0.96
C ILE A 4 8.71 5.29 0.31
N ILE A 5 7.44 5.61 0.05
CA ILE A 5 6.57 4.79 -0.82
C ILE A 5 6.57 5.42 -2.20
N LYS A 6 6.97 4.65 -3.21
CA LYS A 6 6.89 5.00 -4.63
C LYS A 6 5.81 4.17 -5.31
N ILE A 7 4.96 4.82 -6.09
CA ILE A 7 3.97 4.19 -6.95
C ILE A 7 4.49 4.29 -8.38
N MET A 8 4.39 3.19 -9.14
CA MET A 8 4.95 3.10 -10.50
C MET A 8 4.43 4.19 -11.46
N ASP A 9 3.23 4.73 -11.24
CA ASP A 9 2.68 5.87 -12.00
C ASP A 9 3.37 7.24 -11.72
N GLY A 10 4.47 7.26 -10.97
CA GLY A 10 5.28 8.47 -10.72
C GLY A 10 4.86 9.30 -9.51
N PHE A 11 4.08 8.72 -8.60
CA PHE A 11 3.72 9.34 -7.32
C PHE A 11 4.59 8.78 -6.19
N SER A 12 5.16 9.63 -5.34
CA SER A 12 5.94 9.18 -4.19
C SER A 12 5.76 10.08 -2.99
N PHE A 13 5.75 9.49 -1.80
CA PHE A 13 5.54 10.22 -0.55
C PHE A 13 6.17 9.50 0.63
N ILE A 14 6.28 10.22 1.75
CA ILE A 14 6.80 9.69 3.01
C ILE A 14 5.59 9.40 3.92
N PRO A 15 5.31 8.12 4.25
CA PRO A 15 4.24 7.80 5.18
C PRO A 15 4.63 8.13 6.62
N ARG A 16 3.61 8.16 7.48
CA ARG A 16 3.82 8.17 8.93
C ARG A 16 4.20 6.76 9.39
N ALA A 17 5.15 6.66 10.32
CA ALA A 17 5.74 5.38 10.73
C ALA A 17 4.74 4.39 11.37
N GLU A 18 3.64 4.87 11.93
CA GLU A 18 2.64 4.05 12.62
C GLU A 18 1.53 3.52 11.69
N LEU A 19 1.48 4.00 10.45
CA LEU A 19 0.43 3.62 9.51
C LEU A 19 0.79 2.33 8.78
N THR A 20 -0.22 1.51 8.53
CA THR A 20 -0.14 0.44 7.54
C THR A 20 0.08 1.04 6.14
N LEU A 21 0.57 0.22 5.21
CA LEU A 21 0.78 0.66 3.83
C LEU A 21 -0.54 1.16 3.19
N LEU A 22 -1.68 0.56 3.52
CA LEU A 22 -3.00 1.01 3.06
C LEU A 22 -3.37 2.38 3.64
N GLU A 23 -3.24 2.56 4.96
CA GLU A 23 -3.54 3.84 5.60
C GLU A 23 -2.61 4.96 5.12
N ALA A 24 -1.34 4.63 4.85
CA ALA A 24 -0.39 5.53 4.23
C ALA A 24 -0.87 6.00 2.86
N LEU A 25 -1.35 5.09 2.01
CA LEU A 25 -1.93 5.42 0.70
C LEU A 25 -3.21 6.26 0.84
N GLU A 26 -4.14 5.87 1.73
CA GLU A 26 -5.38 6.61 2.00
C GLU A 26 -5.10 8.04 2.50
N SER A 27 -4.10 8.21 3.37
CA SER A 27 -3.71 9.53 3.91
C SER A 27 -3.21 10.50 2.83
N HIS A 28 -2.72 9.96 1.71
CA HIS A 28 -2.29 10.71 0.53
C HIS A 28 -3.34 10.72 -0.58
N SER A 29 -4.60 10.40 -0.25
CA SER A 29 -5.73 10.41 -1.18
C SER A 29 -5.57 9.45 -2.36
N VAL A 30 -4.80 8.37 -2.19
CA VAL A 30 -4.66 7.27 -3.14
C VAL A 30 -5.78 6.26 -2.87
N GLU A 31 -6.79 6.23 -3.74
CA GLU A 31 -7.86 5.24 -3.66
C GLU A 31 -7.48 3.97 -4.43
N MET A 32 -7.61 2.84 -3.76
CA MET A 32 -7.42 1.50 -4.29
C MET A 32 -8.57 0.58 -3.83
N GLU A 33 -8.73 -0.57 -4.46
CA GLU A 33 -9.72 -1.55 -4.03
C GLU A 33 -9.30 -2.21 -2.72
N TYR A 34 -10.21 -2.29 -1.75
CA TYR A 34 -10.04 -3.05 -0.52
C TYR A 34 -11.42 -3.42 0.05
N GLN A 35 -11.49 -4.44 0.91
CA GLN A 35 -12.76 -4.87 1.50
C GLN A 35 -12.63 -5.20 3.00
N CYS A 36 -11.80 -6.18 3.37
CA CYS A 36 -11.76 -6.67 4.75
C CYS A 36 -10.86 -5.85 5.70
N ARG A 37 -9.84 -5.15 5.18
CA ARG A 37 -8.77 -4.49 5.97
C ARG A 37 -8.00 -5.38 6.96
N GLN A 38 -8.13 -6.70 6.87
CA GLN A 38 -7.56 -7.66 7.83
C GLN A 38 -6.73 -8.77 7.18
N GLY A 39 -6.43 -8.67 5.88
CA GLY A 39 -5.65 -9.70 5.17
C GLY A 39 -6.43 -10.99 4.87
N PHE A 40 -7.77 -10.96 4.94
CA PHE A 40 -8.64 -12.12 4.72
C PHE A 40 -9.14 -12.28 3.27
N CYS A 41 -9.43 -11.17 2.58
CA CYS A 41 -10.07 -11.21 1.26
C CYS A 41 -9.09 -11.11 0.08
N GLY A 42 -7.88 -10.58 0.30
CA GLY A 42 -6.91 -10.32 -0.77
C GLY A 42 -7.27 -9.16 -1.71
N SER A 43 -8.41 -8.48 -1.57
CA SER A 43 -8.84 -7.42 -2.49
C SER A 43 -7.90 -6.22 -2.56
N CYS A 44 -7.15 -5.96 -1.48
CA CYS A 44 -6.16 -4.88 -1.44
C CYS A 44 -4.81 -5.26 -2.06
N GLN A 45 -4.68 -6.40 -2.71
CA GLN A 45 -3.40 -6.85 -3.24
C GLN A 45 -2.77 -5.81 -4.19
N VAL A 46 -1.51 -5.49 -3.94
CA VAL A 46 -0.66 -4.67 -4.81
C VAL A 46 0.61 -5.43 -5.13
N ARG A 47 1.27 -5.12 -6.24
CA ARG A 47 2.56 -5.72 -6.56
C ARG A 47 3.68 -4.95 -5.90
N LEU A 48 4.60 -5.66 -5.26
CA LEU A 48 5.81 -5.09 -4.68
C LEU A 48 6.94 -5.23 -5.71
N LEU A 49 7.31 -4.13 -6.33
CA LEU A 49 8.36 -4.09 -7.33
C LEU A 49 9.75 -4.02 -6.69
N GLU A 50 9.88 -3.24 -5.62
CA GLU A 50 11.13 -3.09 -4.88
C GLU A 50 10.87 -2.83 -3.40
N GLY A 51 11.86 -3.16 -2.58
CA GLY A 51 11.84 -2.91 -1.14
C GLY A 51 11.32 -4.10 -0.32
N GLN A 52 11.06 -3.85 0.95
CA GLN A 52 10.60 -4.85 1.90
C GLN A 52 9.46 -4.29 2.76
N VAL A 53 8.49 -5.16 3.03
CA VAL A 53 7.40 -4.93 3.97
C VAL A 53 7.43 -6.00 5.05
N GLU A 54 6.86 -5.68 6.20
CA GLU A 54 6.61 -6.61 7.29
C GLU A 54 5.12 -6.66 7.58
N TYR A 55 4.59 -7.87 7.67
CA TYR A 55 3.21 -8.08 8.07
C TYR A 55 3.08 -7.99 9.59
N THR A 56 2.09 -7.25 10.06
CA THR A 56 1.76 -7.16 11.49
C THR A 56 1.18 -8.50 11.97
N ASP A 57 0.37 -9.13 11.12
CA ASP A 57 -0.26 -10.42 11.34
C ASP A 57 -0.15 -11.26 10.07
N GLU A 58 -0.01 -12.57 10.22
CA GLU A 58 0.11 -13.48 9.08
C GLU A 58 -1.21 -13.51 8.28
N PRO A 59 -1.19 -13.09 7.00
CA PRO A 59 -2.40 -13.00 6.20
C PRO A 59 -2.93 -14.39 5.83
N ILE A 60 -4.26 -14.55 5.83
CA ILE A 60 -4.93 -15.81 5.48
C ILE A 60 -5.17 -15.90 3.97
N ALA A 61 -5.28 -14.76 3.28
CA ALA A 61 -5.44 -14.73 1.84
C ALA A 61 -4.19 -15.25 1.13
N PHE A 62 -4.38 -15.85 -0.05
CA PHE A 62 -3.27 -16.23 -0.92
C PHE A 62 -2.61 -14.99 -1.52
N ILE A 63 -1.30 -14.85 -1.37
CA ILE A 63 -0.53 -13.71 -1.87
C ILE A 63 0.58 -14.26 -2.81
N PRO A 64 0.62 -13.83 -4.07
CA PRO A 64 1.75 -14.12 -4.97
C PRO A 64 3.09 -13.61 -4.42
N GLU A 65 4.20 -14.19 -4.86
CA GLU A 65 5.55 -13.80 -4.41
C GLU A 65 5.89 -12.33 -4.73
N ASP A 66 5.36 -11.80 -5.82
CA ASP A 66 5.56 -10.41 -6.27
C ASP A 66 4.46 -9.46 -5.76
N ALA A 67 3.65 -9.88 -4.80
CA ALA A 67 2.53 -9.12 -4.30
C ALA A 67 2.49 -9.03 -2.78
N VAL A 68 1.79 -8.01 -2.28
CA VAL A 68 1.63 -7.77 -0.85
C VAL A 68 0.23 -7.27 -0.52
N LEU A 69 -0.19 -7.46 0.73
CA LEU A 69 -1.44 -6.93 1.27
C LEU A 69 -1.19 -5.66 2.12
N PRO A 70 -1.41 -4.46 1.55
CA PRO A 70 -1.13 -3.20 2.21
C PRO A 70 -1.98 -2.95 3.45
N CYS A 71 -3.12 -3.64 3.60
CA CYS A 71 -4.00 -3.44 4.77
C CYS A 71 -3.43 -3.96 6.09
N CYS A 72 -2.44 -4.84 6.06
CA CYS A 72 -1.91 -5.50 7.26
C CYS A 72 -0.37 -5.58 7.24
N CYS A 73 0.28 -4.68 6.50
CA CYS A 73 1.74 -4.58 6.48
C CYS A 73 2.25 -3.16 6.67
N HIS A 74 3.46 -3.06 7.19
CA HIS A 74 4.25 -1.85 7.32
C HIS A 74 5.50 -1.93 6.45
N ILE A 75 6.02 -0.78 6.04
CA ILE A 75 7.24 -0.74 5.23
C ILE A 75 8.48 -0.88 6.13
N LYS A 76 9.42 -1.74 5.73
CA LYS A 76 10.73 -1.92 6.38
C LYS A 76 11.84 -1.13 5.71
N SER A 77 11.64 -0.78 4.44
CA SER A 77 12.56 -0.03 3.61
C SER A 77 11.79 0.92 2.71
N ASP A 78 12.51 1.67 1.87
CA ASP A 78 11.88 2.30 0.71
C ASP A 78 11.26 1.21 -0.16
N VAL A 79 10.01 1.42 -0.58
CA VAL A 79 9.25 0.45 -1.38
C VAL A 79 8.75 1.09 -2.67
N THR A 80 8.74 0.29 -3.72
CA THR A 80 8.09 0.63 -5.00
C THR A 80 6.95 -0.36 -5.22
N ILE A 81 5.73 0.14 -5.39
CA ILE A 81 4.52 -0.67 -5.59
C ILE A 81 3.80 -0.33 -6.90
N GLU A 82 3.14 -1.32 -7.46
CA GLU A 82 2.20 -1.19 -8.58
C GLU A 82 0.79 -1.58 -8.09
N ILE A 83 -0.19 -0.72 -8.36
CA ILE A 83 -1.59 -0.97 -7.99
C ILE A 83 -2.30 -1.60 -9.20
N PRO A 84 -2.68 -2.90 -9.14
CA PRO A 84 -3.39 -3.55 -10.24
C PRO A 84 -4.76 -2.89 -10.42
N GLY A 85 -5.08 -2.49 -11.66
CA GLY A 85 -6.31 -1.74 -11.96
C GLY A 85 -6.18 -0.21 -11.79
N GLY A 86 -5.01 0.28 -11.37
CA GLY A 86 -4.71 1.69 -11.19
C GLY A 86 -5.25 2.27 -9.87
N PHE A 87 -4.88 3.52 -9.57
CA PHE A 87 -5.40 4.27 -8.44
C PHE A 87 -6.08 5.55 -8.90
N ARG A 88 -7.03 6.04 -8.08
CA ARG A 88 -7.56 7.40 -8.26
C ARG A 88 -6.95 8.31 -7.21
N LEU A 89 -6.33 9.39 -7.68
CA LEU A 89 -6.05 10.53 -6.83
C LEU A 89 -7.34 11.33 -6.69
N LYS A 90 -7.89 11.39 -5.47
CA LYS A 90 -8.87 12.43 -5.17
C LYS A 90 -8.15 13.77 -5.23
N LYS A 91 -8.25 14.46 -6.37
CA LYS A 91 -7.93 15.88 -6.42
C LYS A 91 -8.81 16.56 -5.38
N HIS A 92 -8.20 16.96 -4.27
CA HIS A 92 -8.84 17.89 -3.36
C HIS A 92 -9.23 19.10 -4.19
N LYS A 93 -10.53 19.26 -4.42
CA LYS A 93 -11.11 20.50 -4.94
C LYS A 93 -10.59 21.61 -4.05
N GLU A 94 -9.74 22.48 -4.61
CA GLU A 94 -9.51 23.80 -4.04
C GLU A 94 -10.88 24.50 -3.90
N LYS A 95 -10.96 25.20 -2.79
CA LYS A 95 -12.13 25.88 -2.20
C LYS A 95 -12.77 26.89 -3.15
#